data_AF-A0AA37I1S0-F1
#
_entry.id   AF-A0AA37I1S0-F1
#
_cell.length_a   1.000
_cell.length_b   1.000
_cell.length_c   1.000
_cell.angle_alpha   90.00
_cell.angle_beta   90.00
_cell.angle_gamma   90.00
#
_symmetry.space_group_name_H-M   'P 1'
#
loop_
_entity.id
_entity.type
_entity.pdbx_description
1 polymer ?
#
loop_
_entity_poly.entity_id
_entity_poly.type
_entity_poly.pdbx_seq_one_letter_code
_entity_poly.pdbx_strand_id
1 'polypeptide(L)'
;MCPDYVIKEWNESNFDLDFCPYVREAYDHKFYAFVSDVVRLYALYYEGGIYMDIDVELKKPLDSFLYHVGFCGYESRNELGTAILASEKGTTWVKDNLEVYLHSQFILPDGRKNLLTNVKRLTKYFMAYGLRADNTHQDITHEMTVYPKTVFCPLCWDNKPSQFSDKTVAIHHFEGSWLPEDERLRLKYPKWYTWIYYFYWLPKYEFKTKILRQDVKRK
;
A
#
# COMPACT_ATOMS: atom_id res chain seq x y z
N MET A 1 2.86 -16.32 -13.66
CA MET A 1 3.80 -15.58 -12.80
C MET A 1 3.58 -16.05 -11.37
N CYS A 2 4.65 -16.35 -10.64
CA CYS A 2 4.62 -16.69 -9.20
C CYS A 2 3.80 -17.95 -8.81
N PRO A 3 3.96 -19.12 -9.45
CA PRO A 3 3.19 -20.33 -9.12
C PRO A 3 3.48 -20.87 -7.71
N ASP A 4 4.67 -20.58 -7.17
CA ASP A 4 5.10 -21.06 -5.85
C ASP A 4 4.68 -20.15 -4.69
N TYR A 5 3.88 -19.11 -4.97
CA TYR A 5 3.40 -18.17 -3.97
C TYR A 5 1.98 -18.54 -3.53
N VAL A 6 1.77 -18.55 -2.22
CA VAL A 6 0.45 -18.54 -1.59
C VAL A 6 -0.05 -17.10 -1.55
N ILE A 7 -1.25 -16.87 -2.08
CA ILE A 7 -1.93 -15.59 -2.04
C ILE A 7 -3.00 -15.66 -0.96
N LYS A 8 -2.96 -14.72 -0.02
CA LYS A 8 -4.02 -14.53 0.97
C LYS A 8 -4.65 -13.15 0.80
N GLU A 9 -5.94 -13.13 0.52
CA GLU A 9 -6.75 -11.92 0.51
C GLU A 9 -7.13 -11.55 1.95
N TRP A 10 -7.06 -10.27 2.29
CA TRP A 10 -7.54 -9.69 3.54
C TRP A 10 -8.77 -8.81 3.28
N ASN A 11 -9.81 -9.03 4.09
CA ASN A 11 -11.11 -8.35 4.02
C ASN A 11 -11.81 -8.43 5.39
N GLU A 12 -13.06 -7.98 5.46
CA GLU A 12 -13.86 -7.93 6.70
C GLU A 12 -14.12 -9.30 7.33
N SER A 13 -14.00 -10.39 6.57
CA SER A 13 -14.21 -11.75 7.10
C SER A 13 -13.01 -12.29 7.88
N ASN A 14 -11.82 -11.70 7.72
CA ASN A 14 -10.58 -12.22 8.31
C ASN A 14 -9.69 -11.17 8.99
N PHE A 15 -10.12 -9.91 9.03
CA PHE A 15 -9.49 -8.86 9.80
C PHE A 15 -10.47 -8.31 10.85
N ASP A 16 -9.99 -8.08 12.06
CA ASP A 16 -10.79 -7.50 13.13
C ASP A 16 -10.95 -6.00 12.92
N LEU A 17 -12.16 -5.55 12.58
CA LEU A 17 -12.46 -4.13 12.39
C LEU A 17 -12.45 -3.32 13.70
N ASP A 18 -12.46 -4.00 14.86
CA ASP A 18 -12.35 -3.39 16.18
C ASP A 18 -10.90 -3.45 16.72
N PHE A 19 -9.94 -3.82 15.87
CA PHE A 19 -8.51 -3.92 16.22
C PHE A 19 -7.95 -2.65 16.87
N CYS A 20 -8.36 -1.46 16.40
CA CYS A 20 -8.10 -0.19 17.08
C CYS A 20 -9.14 0.89 16.72
N PRO A 21 -9.25 1.97 17.50
CA PRO A 21 -10.20 3.06 17.22
C PRO A 21 -10.04 3.66 15.82
N TYR A 22 -8.80 3.82 15.34
CA TYR A 22 -8.53 4.33 13.99
C TYR A 22 -9.19 3.48 12.89
N VAL A 23 -9.09 2.14 12.97
CA VAL A 23 -9.69 1.22 12.00
C VAL A 23 -11.21 1.34 12.04
N ARG A 24 -11.80 1.25 13.24
CA ARG A 24 -13.25 1.31 13.41
C ARG A 24 -13.82 2.60 12.83
N GLU A 25 -13.26 3.73 13.24
CA GLU A 25 -13.69 5.06 12.80
C GLU A 25 -13.51 5.25 11.29
N ALA A 26 -12.38 4.82 10.71
CA ALA A 26 -12.14 4.92 9.27
C ALA A 26 -13.17 4.08 8.48
N TYR A 27 -13.44 2.86 8.93
CA TYR A 27 -14.41 1.97 8.29
C TYR A 27 -15.84 2.55 8.34
N ASP A 28 -16.27 3.04 9.50
CA ASP A 28 -17.62 3.58 9.68
C ASP A 28 -17.87 4.83 8.81
N HIS A 29 -16.81 5.59 8.54
CA HIS A 29 -16.82 6.73 7.62
C HIS A 29 -16.56 6.34 6.15
N LYS A 30 -16.43 5.05 5.84
CA LYS A 30 -16.18 4.50 4.49
C LYS A 30 -14.82 4.85 3.88
N PHE A 31 -13.81 5.10 4.72
CA PHE A 31 -12.42 5.37 4.31
C PHE A 31 -11.60 4.08 4.22
N TYR A 32 -12.00 3.16 3.34
CA TYR A 32 -11.45 1.81 3.23
C TYR A 32 -9.95 1.75 2.87
N ALA A 33 -9.42 2.74 2.16
CA ALA A 33 -7.97 2.85 1.92
C ALA A 33 -7.19 3.02 3.23
N PHE A 34 -7.73 3.80 4.18
CA PHE A 34 -7.11 4.02 5.48
C PHE A 34 -7.28 2.81 6.42
N VAL A 35 -8.31 1.99 6.21
CA VAL A 35 -8.39 0.65 6.84
C VAL A 35 -7.28 -0.24 6.28
N SER A 36 -7.11 -0.26 4.95
CA SER A 36 -6.07 -1.06 4.27
C SER A 36 -4.64 -0.62 4.65
N ASP A 37 -4.44 0.64 5.01
CA ASP A 37 -3.19 1.15 5.60
C ASP A 37 -2.81 0.42 6.90
N VAL A 38 -3.78 0.06 7.73
CA VAL A 38 -3.54 -0.70 8.98
C VAL A 38 -3.41 -2.19 8.68
N VAL A 39 -4.31 -2.74 7.86
CA VAL A 39 -4.33 -4.16 7.49
C VAL A 39 -3.02 -4.58 6.85
N ARG A 40 -2.40 -3.74 6.01
CA ARG A 40 -1.10 -4.08 5.40
C ARG A 40 0.01 -4.28 6.42
N LEU A 41 0.08 -3.39 7.41
CA LEU A 41 1.08 -3.45 8.47
C LEU A 41 0.79 -4.63 9.40
N TYR A 42 -0.47 -4.86 9.72
CA TYR A 42 -0.91 -6.02 10.49
C TYR A 42 -0.50 -7.33 9.80
N ALA A 43 -0.83 -7.49 8.52
CA ALA A 43 -0.51 -8.68 7.75
C ALA A 43 1.02 -8.90 7.67
N LEU A 44 1.79 -7.86 7.35
CA LEU A 44 3.25 -7.93 7.32
C LEU A 44 3.86 -8.27 8.68
N TYR A 45 3.33 -7.73 9.77
CA TYR A 45 3.87 -7.99 11.11
C TYR A 45 3.65 -9.43 11.54
N TYR A 46 2.42 -9.95 11.38
CA TYR A 46 2.03 -11.27 11.88
C TYR A 46 2.36 -12.42 10.93
N GLU A 47 2.41 -12.17 9.63
CA GLU A 47 2.64 -13.20 8.61
C GLU A 47 3.97 -13.04 7.87
N GLY A 48 4.46 -11.81 7.73
CA GLY A 48 5.54 -11.49 6.79
C GLY A 48 5.12 -11.73 5.34
N GLY A 49 6.07 -11.60 4.41
CA GLY A 49 5.83 -11.78 2.98
C GLY A 49 5.75 -10.44 2.25
N ILE A 50 4.98 -10.41 1.16
CA ILE A 50 4.90 -9.27 0.25
C ILE A 50 3.45 -8.80 0.19
N TYR A 51 3.16 -7.67 0.82
CA TYR A 51 1.92 -6.96 0.66
C TYR A 51 1.82 -6.37 -0.75
N MET A 52 0.61 -6.43 -1.32
CA MET A 52 0.34 -5.86 -2.63
C MET A 52 -1.08 -5.30 -2.71
N ASP A 53 -1.23 -4.06 -3.19
CA ASP A 53 -2.54 -3.52 -3.54
C ASP A 53 -3.17 -4.34 -4.68
N ILE A 54 -4.50 -4.37 -4.74
CA ILE A 54 -5.22 -5.21 -5.71
C ILE A 54 -5.00 -4.77 -7.17
N ASP A 55 -4.68 -3.50 -7.37
CA ASP A 55 -4.42 -2.84 -8.65
C ASP A 55 -2.92 -2.79 -9.00
N VAL A 56 -2.10 -3.61 -8.36
CA VAL A 56 -0.71 -3.83 -8.76
C VAL A 56 -0.63 -5.01 -9.74
N GLU A 57 -0.08 -4.73 -10.91
CA GLU A 57 0.26 -5.70 -11.93
C GLU A 57 1.75 -6.08 -11.85
N LEU A 58 2.04 -7.37 -11.71
CA LEU A 58 3.42 -7.86 -11.85
C LEU A 58 3.77 -8.06 -13.32
N LYS A 59 4.94 -7.57 -13.72
CA LYS A 59 5.57 -7.82 -15.04
C LYS A 59 6.64 -8.89 -14.96
N LYS A 60 7.20 -9.13 -13.78
CA LYS A 60 8.26 -10.10 -13.51
C LYS A 60 8.04 -10.80 -12.17
N PRO A 61 8.62 -12.01 -11.97
CA PRO A 61 8.63 -12.66 -10.66
C PRO A 61 9.37 -11.82 -9.60
N LEU A 62 9.03 -12.02 -8.32
CA LEU A 62 9.60 -11.28 -7.20
C LEU A 62 10.75 -12.04 -6.49
N ASP A 63 11.10 -13.22 -6.99
CA ASP A 63 12.07 -14.14 -6.40
C ASP A 63 13.44 -13.48 -6.18
N SER A 64 13.85 -12.60 -7.10
CA SER A 64 15.12 -11.86 -7.00
C SER A 64 15.13 -10.80 -5.89
N PHE A 65 14.06 -10.62 -5.12
CA PHE A 65 13.99 -9.68 -4.01
C PHE A 65 13.82 -10.36 -2.65
N LEU A 66 13.60 -11.68 -2.63
CA LEU A 66 13.28 -12.44 -1.42
C LEU A 66 14.45 -12.62 -0.45
N TYR A 67 15.67 -12.26 -0.86
CA TYR A 67 16.84 -12.28 0.02
C TYR A 67 16.92 -11.05 0.94
N HIS A 68 16.07 -10.04 0.72
CA HIS A 68 15.99 -8.85 1.55
C HIS A 68 15.12 -9.08 2.79
N VAL A 69 15.49 -8.47 3.92
CA VAL A 69 14.65 -8.44 5.13
C VAL A 69 13.32 -7.75 4.85
N GLY A 70 13.35 -6.67 4.08
CA GLY A 70 12.17 -5.97 3.58
C GLY A 70 12.53 -5.21 2.32
N PHE A 71 11.56 -4.99 1.44
CA PHE A 71 11.78 -4.15 0.26
C PHE A 71 10.56 -3.36 -0.14
N CYS A 72 10.80 -2.20 -0.74
CA CYS A 72 9.78 -1.39 -1.40
C CYS A 72 10.42 -0.57 -2.54
N GLY A 73 9.61 0.21 -3.22
CA GLY A 73 10.10 1.22 -4.18
C GLY A 73 9.64 2.60 -3.77
N TYR A 74 10.17 3.63 -4.43
CA TYR A 74 9.53 4.95 -4.41
C TYR A 74 8.24 4.97 -5.23
N GLU A 75 7.27 5.79 -4.82
CA GLU A 75 6.10 6.12 -5.67
C GLU A 75 6.19 7.52 -6.28
N SER A 76 7.03 8.38 -5.72
CA SER A 76 7.34 9.71 -6.22
C SER A 76 8.86 9.95 -6.19
N ARG A 77 9.34 11.16 -6.44
CA ARG A 77 10.78 11.42 -6.29
C ARG A 77 11.24 11.30 -4.83
N ASN A 78 10.35 11.61 -3.89
CA ASN A 78 10.72 11.87 -2.51
C ASN A 78 10.01 10.96 -1.50
N GLU A 79 9.02 10.17 -1.94
CA GLU A 79 8.18 9.35 -1.06
C GLU A 79 8.22 7.87 -1.46
N LEU A 80 8.27 7.02 -0.43
CA LEU A 80 8.19 5.58 -0.57
C LEU A 80 6.79 5.15 -0.99
N GLY A 81 6.70 4.22 -1.93
CA GLY A 81 5.47 3.54 -2.28
C GLY A 81 5.13 2.45 -1.29
N THR A 82 3.84 2.27 -1.05
CA THR A 82 3.30 1.26 -0.12
C THR A 82 2.36 0.26 -0.81
N ALA A 83 2.17 0.40 -2.13
CA ALA A 83 1.36 -0.49 -2.94
C ALA A 83 2.01 -1.87 -3.16
N ILE A 84 3.34 -1.94 -3.09
CA ILE A 84 4.08 -3.19 -2.93
C ILE A 84 5.12 -3.00 -1.83
N LEU A 85 5.00 -3.80 -0.78
CA LEU A 85 5.79 -3.64 0.44
C LEU A 85 6.06 -5.01 1.02
N ALA A 86 7.33 -5.35 1.22
CA ALA A 86 7.73 -6.65 1.73
C ALA A 86 8.42 -6.52 3.08
N SER A 87 8.23 -7.54 3.92
CA SER A 87 8.92 -7.67 5.21
C SER A 87 8.99 -9.13 5.63
N GLU A 88 10.07 -9.51 6.28
CA GLU A 88 10.08 -10.65 7.19
C GLU A 88 9.08 -10.42 8.33
N LYS A 89 8.58 -11.52 8.89
CA LYS A 89 7.64 -11.51 10.01
C LYS A 89 8.30 -10.89 11.25
N GLY A 90 7.60 -9.98 11.92
CA GLY A 90 8.00 -9.45 13.23
C GLY A 90 9.15 -8.44 13.21
N THR A 91 9.42 -7.78 12.08
CA THR A 91 10.42 -6.71 12.01
C THR A 91 10.02 -5.48 12.82
N THR A 92 11.03 -4.77 13.35
CA THR A 92 10.85 -3.60 14.21
C THR A 92 10.12 -2.47 13.48
N TRP A 93 10.51 -2.13 12.25
CA TRP A 93 9.86 -1.04 11.51
C TRP A 93 8.37 -1.26 11.26
N VAL A 94 7.93 -2.50 11.00
CA VAL A 94 6.50 -2.78 10.81
C VAL A 94 5.77 -2.61 12.13
N LYS A 95 6.35 -3.12 13.23
CA LYS A 95 5.81 -2.97 14.57
C LYS A 95 5.62 -1.51 14.94
N ASP A 96 6.67 -0.70 14.80
CA ASP A 96 6.66 0.71 15.16
C ASP A 96 5.62 1.49 14.34
N ASN A 97 5.53 1.23 13.03
CA ASN A 97 4.54 1.88 12.18
C ASN A 97 3.11 1.43 12.50
N LEU A 98 2.90 0.16 12.87
CA LEU A 98 1.59 -0.35 13.31
C LEU A 98 1.16 0.26 14.65
N GLU A 99 2.09 0.36 15.60
CA GLU A 99 1.86 0.91 16.94
C GLU A 99 1.40 2.38 16.89
N VAL A 100 1.87 3.15 15.91
CA VAL A 100 1.37 4.51 15.68
C VAL A 100 -0.14 4.53 15.43
N TYR A 101 -0.70 3.54 14.72
CA TYR A 101 -2.15 3.46 14.48
C TYR A 101 -2.93 2.99 15.71
N LEU A 102 -2.33 2.14 16.57
CA LEU A 102 -2.95 1.71 17.83
C LEU A 102 -3.20 2.89 18.78
N HIS A 103 -2.37 3.92 18.70
CA HIS A 103 -2.46 5.14 19.51
C HIS A 103 -3.01 6.36 18.75
N SER A 104 -3.57 6.16 17.56
CA SER A 104 -4.17 7.22 16.74
C SER A 104 -5.70 7.10 16.69
N GLN A 105 -6.35 8.23 16.39
CA GLN A 105 -7.76 8.28 16.00
C GLN A 105 -7.86 8.73 14.54
N PHE A 106 -8.89 8.23 13.84
CA PHE A 106 -9.22 8.68 12.50
C PHE A 106 -10.03 9.98 12.56
N ILE A 107 -10.93 10.12 13.55
CA ILE A 107 -11.61 11.36 13.86
C ILE A 107 -10.88 12.05 15.01
N LEU A 108 -10.30 13.21 14.73
CA LEU A 108 -9.56 14.00 15.71
C LEU A 108 -10.51 14.67 16.72
N PRO A 109 -10.00 15.13 17.89
CA PRO A 109 -10.83 15.80 18.89
C PRO A 109 -11.59 17.04 18.39
N ASP A 110 -11.12 17.67 17.31
CA ASP A 110 -11.77 18.82 16.67
C ASP A 110 -12.77 18.42 15.56
N GLY A 111 -13.04 17.12 15.39
CA GLY A 111 -13.96 16.56 14.40
C GLY A 111 -13.37 16.40 13.00
N ARG A 112 -12.12 16.84 12.75
CA ARG A 112 -11.47 16.64 11.44
C ARG A 112 -11.00 15.20 11.27
N LYS A 113 -10.89 14.76 10.01
CA LYS A 113 -10.37 13.44 9.65
C LYS A 113 -8.84 13.46 9.60
N ASN A 114 -8.21 12.43 10.14
CA ASN A 114 -6.78 12.19 10.08
C ASN A 114 -6.41 11.52 8.74
N LEU A 115 -6.17 12.35 7.73
CA LEU A 115 -5.84 11.93 6.37
C LEU A 115 -4.33 11.76 6.13
N LEU A 116 -3.53 11.59 7.19
CA LEU A 116 -2.10 11.32 7.06
C LEU A 116 -1.88 9.89 6.56
N THR A 117 -1.52 9.77 5.29
CA THR A 117 -1.33 8.49 4.59
C THR A 117 -0.16 7.67 5.13
N ASN A 118 -0.24 6.35 4.96
CA ASN A 118 0.87 5.46 5.30
C ASN A 118 2.17 5.79 4.54
N VAL A 119 2.11 6.27 3.30
CA VAL A 119 3.26 6.69 2.48
C VAL A 119 4.06 7.75 3.24
N LYS A 120 3.38 8.76 3.75
CA LYS A 120 4.01 9.85 4.50
C LYS A 120 4.56 9.36 5.83
N ARG A 121 3.83 8.47 6.51
CA ARG A 121 4.28 7.88 7.79
C ARG A 121 5.54 7.04 7.60
N LEU A 122 5.53 6.12 6.63
CA LEU A 122 6.65 5.23 6.30
C LEU A 122 7.86 5.99 5.80
N THR A 123 7.67 6.96 4.91
CA THR A 123 8.75 7.83 4.42
C THR A 123 9.38 8.60 5.58
N LYS A 124 8.57 9.23 6.44
CA LYS A 124 9.07 9.96 7.62
C LYS A 124 9.80 9.03 8.59
N TYR A 125 9.30 7.82 8.82
CA TYR A 125 9.95 6.82 9.66
C TYR A 125 11.35 6.54 9.12
N PHE A 126 11.47 6.10 7.87
CA PHE A 126 12.76 5.71 7.30
C PHE A 126 13.72 6.89 7.07
N MET A 127 13.23 8.13 6.91
CA MET A 127 14.09 9.32 6.93
C MET A 127 14.85 9.48 8.25
N ALA A 128 14.24 9.10 9.38
CA ALA A 128 14.93 9.09 10.67
C ALA A 128 16.04 8.01 10.74
N TYR A 129 15.96 7.00 9.89
CA TYR A 129 16.94 5.91 9.75
C TYR A 129 17.87 6.08 8.55
N GLY A 130 17.95 7.29 7.97
CA GLY A 130 18.93 7.63 6.93
C GLY A 130 18.45 7.50 5.48
N LEU A 131 17.16 7.25 5.24
CA LEU A 131 16.58 7.33 3.89
C LEU A 131 16.79 8.73 3.29
N ARG A 132 17.38 8.78 2.09
CA ARG A 132 17.43 9.99 1.27
C ARG A 132 16.24 10.04 0.34
N ALA A 133 15.54 11.16 0.30
CA ALA A 133 14.39 11.38 -0.57
C ALA A 133 14.83 11.78 -2.00
N ASP A 134 15.56 10.89 -2.69
CA ASP A 134 16.23 11.20 -3.97
C ASP A 134 15.94 10.19 -5.10
N ASN A 135 15.03 9.22 -4.88
CA ASN A 135 14.66 8.17 -5.84
C ASN A 135 15.83 7.26 -6.26
N THR A 136 16.87 7.14 -5.44
CA THR A 136 17.99 6.23 -5.66
C THR A 136 17.81 4.89 -4.94
N HIS A 137 18.49 3.85 -5.41
CA HIS A 137 18.53 2.57 -4.70
C HIS A 137 19.29 2.72 -3.37
N GLN A 138 18.70 2.26 -2.27
CA GLN A 138 19.22 2.46 -0.92
C GLN A 138 18.96 1.25 -0.04
N ASP A 139 19.96 0.86 0.75
CA ASP A 139 19.82 -0.11 1.82
C ASP A 139 19.77 0.63 3.15
N ILE A 140 18.67 0.48 3.87
CA ILE A 140 18.51 0.93 5.25
C ILE A 140 18.89 -0.25 6.12
N THR A 141 20.04 -0.13 6.77
CA THR A 141 20.77 -1.21 7.43
C THR A 141 19.86 -2.14 8.25
N HIS A 142 19.84 -3.40 7.84
CA HIS A 142 19.11 -4.52 8.46
C HIS A 142 17.57 -4.44 8.47
N GLU A 143 16.95 -3.49 7.75
CA GLU A 143 15.48 -3.34 7.77
C GLU A 143 14.81 -3.32 6.41
N MET A 144 15.32 -2.50 5.47
CA MET A 144 14.59 -2.19 4.24
C MET A 144 15.53 -1.86 3.09
N THR A 145 15.33 -2.50 1.95
CA THR A 145 15.94 -2.11 0.69
C THR A 145 14.94 -1.37 -0.18
N VAL A 146 15.28 -0.15 -0.54
CA VAL A 146 14.44 0.76 -1.33
C VAL A 146 14.95 0.82 -2.77
N TYR A 147 14.04 0.63 -3.71
CA TYR A 147 14.34 0.69 -5.15
C TYR A 147 13.81 1.98 -5.80
N PRO A 148 14.46 2.47 -6.86
CA PRO A 148 13.91 3.54 -7.68
C PRO A 148 12.49 3.24 -8.14
N LYS A 149 11.68 4.29 -8.28
CA LYS A 149 10.29 4.23 -8.72
C LYS A 149 10.07 3.37 -9.97
N THR A 150 11.02 3.36 -10.88
CA THR A 150 10.95 2.61 -12.15
C THR A 150 10.84 1.09 -11.99
N VAL A 151 11.23 0.55 -10.83
CA VAL A 151 11.17 -0.89 -10.53
C VAL A 151 9.75 -1.33 -10.16
N PHE A 152 9.07 -0.61 -9.27
CA PHE A 152 7.80 -1.06 -8.69
C PHE A 152 6.59 -0.15 -8.98
N CYS A 153 6.81 1.09 -9.40
CA CYS A 153 5.76 2.07 -9.62
C CYS A 153 6.08 3.01 -10.80
N PRO A 154 6.37 2.51 -12.02
CA PRO A 154 6.79 3.36 -13.13
C PRO A 154 5.74 4.39 -13.59
N LEU A 155 4.46 4.18 -13.28
CA LEU A 155 3.38 5.11 -13.63
C LEU A 155 3.47 6.42 -12.81
N CYS A 156 3.20 7.54 -13.49
CA CYS A 156 3.12 8.87 -12.88
C CYS A 156 1.66 9.34 -12.89
N TRP A 157 1.11 9.63 -11.72
CA TRP A 157 -0.26 10.13 -11.57
C TRP A 157 -0.37 11.65 -11.80
N ASP A 158 0.75 12.37 -11.85
CA ASP A 158 0.84 13.83 -11.91
C ASP A 158 1.06 14.39 -13.33
N ASN A 159 0.50 13.75 -14.35
CA ASN A 159 0.66 14.08 -15.78
C ASN A 159 2.11 14.11 -16.31
N LYS A 160 3.07 13.63 -15.52
CA LYS A 160 4.44 13.40 -16.00
C LYS A 160 4.51 12.13 -16.85
N PRO A 161 5.47 12.04 -17.78
CA PRO A 161 5.72 10.80 -18.50
C PRO A 161 5.95 9.64 -17.52
N SER A 162 5.30 8.52 -17.79
CA SER A 162 5.57 7.28 -17.06
C SER A 162 6.98 6.79 -17.37
N GLN A 163 7.67 6.23 -16.38
CA GLN A 163 9.10 5.91 -16.42
C GLN A 163 9.30 4.39 -16.46
N PHE A 164 8.79 3.76 -17.52
CA PHE A 164 9.03 2.34 -17.77
C PHE A 164 10.49 2.07 -18.10
N SER A 165 10.99 0.91 -17.68
CA SER A 165 12.34 0.46 -18.02
C SER A 165 12.41 -1.06 -18.07
N ASP A 166 13.50 -1.60 -18.58
CA ASP A 166 13.76 -3.04 -18.51
C ASP A 166 13.88 -3.56 -17.06
N LYS A 167 14.00 -2.67 -16.08
CA LYS A 167 14.00 -3.01 -14.65
C LYS A 167 12.61 -2.97 -14.02
N THR A 168 11.56 -2.60 -14.76
CA THR A 168 10.18 -2.64 -14.25
C THR A 168 9.77 -4.07 -13.92
N VAL A 169 9.36 -4.27 -12.67
CA VAL A 169 8.91 -5.54 -12.09
C VAL A 169 7.42 -5.47 -11.74
N ALA A 170 6.94 -4.31 -11.29
CA ALA A 170 5.54 -4.10 -10.97
C ALA A 170 5.04 -2.74 -11.48
N ILE A 171 3.73 -2.63 -11.66
CA ILE A 171 3.00 -1.43 -12.03
C ILE A 171 1.87 -1.24 -11.03
N HIS A 172 1.89 -0.15 -10.27
CA HIS A 172 0.74 0.30 -9.47
C HIS A 172 -0.15 1.20 -10.34
N HIS A 173 -1.39 0.80 -10.59
CA HIS A 173 -2.31 1.46 -11.53
C HIS A 173 -3.05 2.67 -10.95
N PHE A 174 -2.99 2.91 -9.63
CA PHE A 174 -3.67 4.01 -8.93
C PHE A 174 -5.18 4.06 -9.22
N GLU A 175 -5.84 2.90 -9.26
CA GLU A 175 -7.23 2.80 -9.71
C GLU A 175 -8.23 3.48 -8.78
N GLY A 176 -7.87 3.68 -7.51
CA GLY A 176 -8.73 4.33 -6.53
C GLY A 176 -10.05 3.59 -6.32
N SER A 177 -10.03 2.25 -6.44
CA SER A 177 -11.23 1.39 -6.41
C SER A 177 -11.98 1.41 -5.07
N TRP A 178 -11.36 1.94 -4.02
CA TRP A 178 -11.97 2.20 -2.72
C TRP A 178 -12.81 3.48 -2.68
N LEU A 179 -12.69 4.37 -3.69
CA LEU A 179 -13.50 5.56 -3.79
C LEU A 179 -14.88 5.19 -4.37
N PRO A 180 -15.96 5.88 -3.95
CA PRO A 180 -17.21 5.87 -4.68
C PRO A 180 -16.95 6.10 -6.18
N GLU A 181 -17.67 5.35 -7.02
CA GLU A 181 -17.41 5.38 -8.46
C GLU A 181 -17.59 6.79 -9.06
N ASP A 182 -18.49 7.61 -8.51
CA ASP A 182 -18.67 9.01 -8.91
C ASP A 182 -17.43 9.87 -8.60
N GLU A 183 -16.75 9.63 -7.49
CA GLU A 183 -15.50 10.29 -7.13
C GLU A 183 -14.35 9.80 -8.03
N ARG A 184 -14.27 8.49 -8.29
CA ARG A 184 -13.30 7.90 -9.24
C ARG A 184 -13.48 8.46 -10.66
N LEU A 185 -14.72 8.60 -11.12
CA LEU A 185 -15.05 9.17 -12.43
C LEU A 185 -14.75 10.67 -12.49
N ARG A 186 -14.95 11.43 -11.39
CA ARG A 186 -14.54 12.84 -11.31
C ARG A 186 -13.02 13.03 -11.39
N LEU A 187 -12.26 12.10 -10.82
CA LEU A 187 -10.79 12.11 -10.91
C LEU A 187 -10.30 11.73 -12.32
N LYS A 188 -11.04 10.87 -13.02
CA LYS A 188 -10.66 10.32 -14.34
C LYS A 188 -11.19 11.11 -15.54
N TYR A 189 -12.31 11.83 -15.40
CA TYR A 189 -13.00 12.51 -16.51
C TYR A 189 -13.45 13.94 -16.14
N PRO A 190 -13.44 14.88 -17.10
CA PRO A 190 -13.91 16.25 -16.88
C PRO A 190 -15.40 16.32 -16.50
N LYS A 191 -15.78 17.34 -15.71
CA LYS A 191 -17.08 17.51 -15.02
C LYS A 191 -18.37 17.30 -15.86
N TRP A 192 -18.30 17.36 -17.19
CA TRP A 192 -19.46 17.16 -18.07
C TRP A 192 -19.80 15.68 -18.32
N TYR A 193 -18.88 14.74 -18.02
CA TYR A 193 -19.08 13.30 -18.22
C TYR A 193 -19.87 12.62 -17.08
N THR A 194 -19.93 13.24 -15.89
CA THR A 194 -20.46 12.62 -14.66
C THR A 194 -21.99 12.63 -14.55
N TRP A 195 -22.72 13.30 -15.45
CA TRP A 195 -24.18 13.43 -15.39
C TRP A 195 -24.95 12.24 -16.02
N ILE A 196 -24.30 11.43 -16.87
CA ILE A 196 -24.97 10.40 -17.68
C ILE A 196 -25.17 9.06 -16.93
N TYR A 197 -24.43 8.82 -15.83
CA TYR A 197 -24.34 7.50 -15.20
C TYR A 197 -25.23 7.30 -13.95
N TYR A 198 -26.09 8.27 -13.62
CA TYR A 198 -26.80 8.33 -12.32
C TYR A 198 -27.84 7.24 -12.02
N PHE A 199 -28.05 6.22 -12.88
CA PHE A 199 -29.24 5.36 -12.78
C PHE A 199 -29.06 3.86 -12.60
N TYR A 200 -27.84 3.31 -12.56
CA TYR A 200 -27.68 1.88 -12.31
C TYR A 200 -26.46 1.61 -11.44
N TRP A 201 -26.67 0.73 -10.46
CA TRP A 201 -25.68 0.10 -9.57
C TRP A 201 -25.34 0.78 -8.23
N LEU A 202 -25.60 0.04 -7.15
CA LEU A 202 -25.01 0.24 -5.82
C LEU A 202 -24.09 -0.96 -5.54
N PRO A 203 -22.75 -0.82 -5.64
CA PRO A 203 -21.85 -1.88 -5.20
C PRO A 203 -21.90 -2.00 -3.66
N LYS A 204 -21.77 -3.23 -3.16
CA LYS A 204 -21.30 -3.45 -1.78
C LYS A 204 -19.89 -2.88 -1.67
N TYR A 205 -19.70 -1.97 -0.72
CA TYR A 205 -18.38 -1.38 -0.46
C TYR A 205 -17.67 -2.24 0.59
N GLU A 206 -16.59 -2.90 0.19
CA GLU A 206 -15.73 -3.74 1.03
C GLU A 206 -14.27 -3.30 0.80
N PHE A 207 -13.40 -3.39 1.81
CA PHE A 207 -11.96 -3.24 1.63
C PHE A 207 -11.36 -4.59 1.21
N LYS A 208 -10.41 -4.56 0.26
CA LYS A 208 -9.71 -5.78 -0.19
C LYS A 208 -8.25 -5.48 -0.42
N THR A 209 -7.41 -6.34 0.11
CA THR A 209 -5.97 -6.34 -0.17
C THR A 209 -5.41 -7.76 -0.16
N LYS A 210 -4.16 -7.97 -0.58
CA LYS A 210 -3.54 -9.29 -0.66
C LYS A 210 -2.11 -9.30 -0.14
N ILE A 211 -1.72 -10.43 0.45
CA ILE A 211 -0.34 -10.75 0.78
C ILE A 211 0.10 -11.98 -0.02
N LEU A 212 1.30 -11.92 -0.58
CA LEU A 212 1.94 -13.02 -1.29
C LEU A 212 3.06 -13.57 -0.42
N ARG A 213 3.12 -14.89 -0.29
CA ARG A 213 4.17 -15.57 0.46
C ARG A 213 4.67 -16.78 -0.31
N GLN A 214 5.98 -16.93 -0.42
CA GLN A 214 6.57 -18.18 -0.89
C GLN A 214 6.91 -19.05 0.32
N ASP A 215 6.52 -20.32 0.29
CA ASP A 215 6.95 -21.28 1.31
C ASP A 215 8.42 -21.60 1.07
N VAL A 216 9.30 -20.81 1.70
CA VAL A 216 10.74 -21.10 1.69
C VAL A 216 10.95 -22.34 2.54
N LYS A 217 11.00 -23.51 1.91
CA LYS A 217 11.70 -24.67 2.48
C LYS A 217 13.16 -24.24 2.64
N ARG A 218 13.53 -23.76 3.84
CA ARG A 218 14.94 -23.55 4.21
C ARG A 218 15.68 -24.85 3.89
N LYS A 219 16.52 -24.83 2.86
CA LYS A 219 17.52 -25.86 2.62
C LYS A 219 18.74 -25.56 3.50
#